data_AF-A0A961WRI3-F1
#
_entry.id   AF-A0A961WRI3-F1
#
_cell.length_a   1.000
_cell.length_b   1.000
_cell.length_c   1.000
_cell.angle_alpha   90.00
_cell.angle_beta   90.00
_cell.angle_gamma   90.00
#
_symmetry.space_group_name_H-M   'P 1'
#
loop_
_entity.id
_entity.type
_entity.pdbx_description
1 polymer ?
#
loop_
_entity_poly.entity_id
_entity_poly.type
_entity_poly.pdbx_seq_one_letter_code
_entity_poly.pdbx_strand_id
1 'polypeptide(L)'
;MAIYTSSWFTPLPPEVQRIGISRGTPRNMKAGFRVYRELAPGNYFKSATIYNYRDQYMAGLLAMDPIAVRDRILGLQGDAEHCALLCYEHPQKEDDWCHRGYVAAWLFDNLKEVVCEWGMEQAGHGWQHPKIPKQFRTFEVAEPINVTPYIGATVEHNDETWTVLDRSETYPDQAIISNGKDQRYISEAVLKKRFNPVR
;
A
#
# COMPACT_ATOMS: atom_id res chain seq x y z
N MET A 1 -8.39 3.18 -22.41
CA MET A 1 -8.95 2.50 -21.23
C MET A 1 -8.10 2.89 -20.03
N ALA A 2 -8.71 3.22 -18.90
CA ALA A 2 -8.00 3.66 -17.70
C ALA A 2 -8.60 2.98 -16.47
N ILE A 3 -7.73 2.63 -15.53
CA ILE A 3 -8.11 2.07 -14.24
C ILE A 3 -8.01 3.20 -13.22
N TYR A 4 -9.08 3.41 -12.47
CA TYR A 4 -9.12 4.35 -11.36
C TYR A 4 -9.29 3.61 -10.04
N THR A 5 -9.06 4.31 -8.94
CA THR A 5 -9.62 3.92 -7.65
C THR A 5 -10.67 4.94 -7.20
N SER A 6 -11.64 4.51 -6.41
CA SER A 6 -12.65 5.41 -5.85
C SER A 6 -13.33 4.83 -4.62
N SER A 7 -14.22 5.61 -4.01
CA SER A 7 -15.12 5.13 -2.96
C SER A 7 -16.45 4.67 -3.57
N TRP A 8 -17.09 3.67 -2.96
CA TRP A 8 -18.46 3.26 -3.31
C TRP A 8 -19.47 4.41 -3.34
N PHE A 9 -19.22 5.45 -2.55
CA PHE A 9 -20.14 6.57 -2.39
C PHE A 9 -19.85 7.72 -3.36
N THR A 10 -18.79 7.61 -4.17
CA THR A 10 -18.47 8.62 -5.18
C THR A 10 -19.35 8.40 -6.42
N PRO A 11 -20.07 9.43 -6.89
CA PRO A 11 -20.78 9.35 -8.16
C PRO A 11 -19.79 9.11 -9.30
N LEU A 12 -19.99 8.01 -10.01
CA LEU A 12 -19.21 7.66 -11.19
C LEU A 12 -20.13 7.67 -12.40
N PRO A 13 -19.67 8.17 -13.55
CA PRO A 13 -20.49 8.23 -14.74
C PRO A 13 -20.68 6.81 -15.34
N PRO A 14 -21.68 6.60 -16.21
CA PRO A 14 -22.05 5.26 -16.69
C PRO A 14 -20.94 4.50 -17.43
N GLU A 15 -20.02 5.22 -18.07
CA GLU A 15 -18.87 4.70 -18.81
C GLU A 15 -17.76 4.11 -17.92
N VAL A 16 -17.85 4.32 -16.60
CA VAL A 16 -16.92 3.75 -15.62
C VAL A 16 -17.52 2.51 -14.98
N GLN A 17 -16.98 1.33 -15.31
CA GLN A 17 -17.36 0.09 -14.64
C GLN A 17 -16.91 0.09 -13.19
N ARG A 18 -17.88 -0.07 -12.29
CA ARG A 18 -17.65 -0.19 -10.84
C ARG A 18 -17.16 -1.59 -10.51
N ILE A 19 -15.98 -1.72 -9.89
CA ILE A 19 -15.42 -3.01 -9.45
C ILE A 19 -15.11 -2.94 -7.96
N GLY A 20 -15.88 -3.64 -7.13
CA GLY A 20 -15.67 -3.70 -5.69
C GLY A 20 -14.44 -4.52 -5.30
N ILE A 21 -13.51 -3.91 -4.57
CA ILE A 21 -12.34 -4.57 -3.97
C ILE A 21 -12.37 -4.53 -2.43
N SER A 22 -13.54 -4.26 -1.84
CA SER A 22 -13.77 -4.32 -0.40
C SER A 22 -14.26 -5.70 0.05
N ARG A 23 -14.15 -5.98 1.35
CA ARG A 23 -14.66 -7.24 1.95
C ARG A 23 -16.17 -7.42 1.84
N GLY A 24 -16.92 -6.33 1.66
CA GLY A 24 -18.36 -6.33 1.45
C GLY A 24 -18.77 -5.30 0.40
N THR A 25 -20.06 -5.16 0.15
CA THR A 25 -20.64 -4.13 -0.73
C THR A 25 -21.72 -3.35 0.04
N PRO A 26 -21.80 -2.01 -0.11
CA PRO A 26 -22.77 -1.23 0.67
C PRO A 26 -24.20 -1.70 0.39
N ARG A 27 -25.03 -1.68 1.44
CA ARG A 27 -26.45 -2.02 1.32
C ARG A 27 -27.11 -1.04 0.33
N ASN A 28 -28.02 -1.56 -0.48
CA ASN A 28 -28.77 -0.79 -1.50
C ASN A 28 -27.90 -0.17 -2.62
N MET A 29 -26.69 -0.68 -2.87
CA MET A 29 -25.95 -0.28 -4.07
C MET A 29 -26.69 -0.72 -5.33
N LYS A 30 -26.84 0.21 -6.27
CA LYS A 30 -27.46 -0.04 -7.57
C LYS A 30 -26.72 -1.18 -8.28
N ALA A 31 -27.48 -2.12 -8.86
CA ALA A 31 -26.94 -3.24 -9.60
C ALA A 31 -26.08 -2.78 -10.80
N GLY A 32 -25.23 -3.69 -11.30
CA GLY A 32 -24.32 -3.43 -12.43
C GLY A 32 -22.85 -3.26 -12.04
N PHE A 33 -22.51 -3.33 -10.75
CA PHE A 33 -21.11 -3.44 -10.32
C PHE A 33 -20.60 -4.88 -10.43
N ARG A 34 -19.28 -5.04 -10.56
CA ARG A 34 -18.56 -6.30 -10.42
C ARG A 34 -17.82 -6.33 -9.09
N VAL A 35 -17.31 -7.49 -8.69
CA VAL A 35 -16.53 -7.65 -7.45
C VAL A 35 -15.28 -8.45 -7.76
N TYR A 36 -14.14 -7.99 -7.24
CA TYR A 36 -12.89 -8.70 -7.26
C TYR A 36 -12.39 -8.95 -5.83
N ARG A 37 -12.77 -10.10 -5.27
CA ARG A 37 -12.55 -10.41 -3.84
C ARG A 37 -11.10 -10.70 -3.47
N GLU A 38 -10.25 -11.08 -4.42
CA GLU A 38 -8.84 -11.36 -4.12
C GLU A 38 -8.08 -10.10 -3.70
N LEU A 39 -8.45 -8.94 -4.24
CA LEU A 39 -7.92 -7.65 -3.81
C LEU A 39 -8.53 -7.14 -2.50
N ALA A 40 -9.51 -7.84 -1.92
CA ALA A 40 -10.08 -7.46 -0.64
C ALA A 40 -9.11 -7.75 0.52
N PRO A 41 -9.07 -6.90 1.55
CA PRO A 41 -8.27 -7.17 2.74
C PRO A 41 -8.62 -8.52 3.36
N GLY A 42 -7.59 -9.25 3.79
CA GLY A 42 -7.74 -10.59 4.35
C GLY A 42 -8.43 -10.62 5.73
N ASN A 43 -8.51 -11.81 6.32
CA ASN A 43 -9.14 -11.99 7.64
C ASN A 43 -8.47 -11.17 8.75
N TYR A 44 -7.17 -10.93 8.62
CA TYR A 44 -6.38 -10.12 9.54
C TYR A 44 -6.87 -8.68 9.68
N PHE A 45 -7.64 -8.15 8.71
CA PHE A 45 -8.18 -6.78 8.78
C PHE A 45 -8.96 -6.49 10.06
N LYS A 46 -9.58 -7.51 10.69
CA LYS A 46 -10.33 -7.32 11.94
C LYS A 46 -9.44 -7.10 13.17
N SER A 47 -8.17 -7.46 13.09
CA SER A 47 -7.24 -7.51 14.23
C SER A 47 -5.93 -6.77 13.99
N ALA A 48 -5.69 -6.24 12.80
CA ALA A 48 -4.47 -5.52 12.45
C ALA A 48 -4.44 -4.11 13.05
N THR A 49 -3.28 -3.70 13.57
CA THR A 49 -2.96 -2.29 13.82
C THR A 49 -2.64 -1.59 12.50
N ILE A 50 -2.68 -0.26 12.45
CA ILE A 50 -2.31 0.50 11.24
C ILE A 50 -0.91 0.15 10.71
N TYR A 51 0.03 -0.12 11.62
CA TYR A 51 1.42 -0.47 11.28
C TYR A 51 1.51 -1.86 10.62
N ASN A 52 0.79 -2.85 11.17
CA ASN A 52 0.83 -4.21 10.61
C ASN A 52 -0.10 -4.38 9.41
N TYR A 53 -1.07 -3.47 9.22
CA TYR A 53 -2.02 -3.55 8.12
C TYR A 53 -1.31 -3.44 6.76
N ARG A 54 -0.48 -2.41 6.58
CA ARG A 54 0.24 -2.18 5.32
C ARG A 54 1.03 -3.43 4.95
N ASP A 55 1.84 -3.93 5.88
CA ASP A 55 2.73 -5.05 5.62
C ASP A 55 1.96 -6.33 5.29
N GLN A 56 0.87 -6.61 6.00
CA GLN A 56 0.01 -7.78 5.71
C GLN A 56 -0.75 -7.65 4.38
N TYR A 57 -1.17 -6.44 4.02
CA TYR A 57 -1.85 -6.20 2.75
C TYR A 57 -0.88 -6.30 1.57
N MET A 58 0.29 -5.66 1.69
CA MET A 58 1.34 -5.73 0.68
C MET A 58 1.87 -7.16 0.50
N ALA A 59 2.06 -7.93 1.57
CA ALA A 59 2.45 -9.34 1.47
C ALA A 59 1.43 -10.17 0.66
N GLY A 60 0.14 -9.87 0.81
CA GLY A 60 -0.91 -10.49 -0.01
C GLY A 60 -0.80 -10.13 -1.49
N LEU A 61 -0.58 -8.86 -1.80
CA LEU A 61 -0.38 -8.40 -3.18
C LEU A 61 0.89 -8.98 -3.83
N LEU A 62 2.00 -9.01 -3.08
CA LEU A 62 3.28 -9.55 -3.54
C LEU A 62 3.25 -11.06 -3.81
N ALA A 63 2.27 -11.78 -3.24
CA ALA A 63 2.03 -13.18 -3.53
C ALA A 63 1.20 -13.43 -4.81
N MET A 64 0.68 -12.38 -5.44
CA MET A 64 -0.13 -12.45 -6.66
C MET A 64 0.71 -12.15 -7.92
N ASP A 65 0.27 -12.67 -9.07
CA ASP A 65 0.82 -12.26 -10.36
C ASP A 65 0.19 -10.93 -10.81
N PRO A 66 0.98 -9.85 -10.94
CA PRO A 66 0.46 -8.55 -11.35
C PRO A 66 -0.19 -8.56 -12.74
N ILE A 67 0.33 -9.35 -13.69
CA ILE A 67 -0.24 -9.45 -15.04
C ILE A 67 -1.62 -10.08 -14.97
N ALA A 68 -1.76 -11.20 -14.27
CA ALA A 68 -3.03 -11.88 -14.08
C ALA A 68 -4.06 -10.99 -13.37
N VAL A 69 -3.64 -10.22 -12.36
CA VAL A 69 -4.52 -9.26 -11.66
C VAL A 69 -5.00 -8.16 -12.60
N ARG A 70 -4.10 -7.53 -13.37
CA ARG A 70 -4.49 -6.51 -14.36
C ARG A 70 -5.46 -7.08 -15.38
N ASP A 71 -5.15 -8.24 -15.96
CA ASP A 71 -6.00 -8.87 -16.98
C ASP A 71 -7.37 -9.22 -16.41
N ARG A 72 -7.42 -9.63 -15.13
CA ARG A 72 -8.68 -9.85 -14.43
C ARG A 72 -9.47 -8.56 -14.25
N ILE A 73 -8.83 -7.45 -13.88
CA ILE A 73 -9.48 -6.13 -13.78
C ILE A 73 -10.08 -5.73 -15.13
N LEU A 74 -9.30 -5.82 -16.21
CA LEU A 74 -9.76 -5.50 -17.56
C LEU A 74 -10.88 -6.43 -18.03
N GLY A 75 -10.82 -7.72 -17.69
CA GLY A 75 -11.93 -8.65 -17.94
C GLY A 75 -13.21 -8.31 -17.17
N LEU A 76 -13.09 -7.75 -15.96
CA LEU A 76 -14.23 -7.27 -15.18
C LEU A 76 -14.76 -5.91 -15.65
N GLN A 77 -13.92 -5.09 -16.28
CA GLN A 77 -14.33 -3.85 -16.94
C GLN A 77 -15.34 -4.13 -18.07
N GLY A 78 -15.14 -5.22 -18.82
CA GLY A 78 -15.99 -5.58 -19.95
C GLY A 78 -15.93 -4.51 -21.05
N ASP A 79 -17.09 -4.14 -21.59
CA ASP A 79 -17.19 -3.18 -22.69
C ASP A 79 -17.16 -1.70 -22.24
N ALA A 80 -17.03 -1.44 -20.94
CA ALA A 80 -16.92 -0.08 -20.42
C ALA A 80 -15.61 0.58 -20.87
N GLU A 81 -15.62 1.91 -21.04
CA GLU A 81 -14.44 2.67 -21.47
C GLU A 81 -13.33 2.68 -20.38
N HIS A 82 -13.77 2.76 -19.13
CA HIS A 82 -12.92 2.80 -17.95
C HIS A 82 -13.46 1.89 -16.85
N CYS A 83 -12.65 1.63 -15.82
CA CYS A 83 -13.13 1.02 -14.59
C CYS A 83 -12.59 1.73 -13.35
N ALA A 84 -13.28 1.55 -12.22
CA ALA A 84 -12.85 2.04 -10.92
C ALA A 84 -12.88 0.94 -9.87
N LEU A 85 -11.77 0.77 -9.15
CA LEU A 85 -11.62 -0.13 -8.01
C LEU A 85 -12.18 0.54 -6.75
N LEU A 86 -13.29 0.00 -6.23
CA LEU A 86 -14.09 0.62 -5.20
C LEU A 86 -13.86 0.02 -3.82
N CYS A 87 -13.74 0.90 -2.83
CA CYS A 87 -13.79 0.51 -1.42
C CYS A 87 -14.74 1.43 -0.60
N TYR A 88 -15.00 1.06 0.65
CA TYR A 88 -15.89 1.80 1.54
C TYR A 88 -15.27 3.08 2.05
N GLU A 89 -13.99 3.02 2.44
CA GLU A 89 -13.38 4.14 3.14
C GLU A 89 -13.43 5.36 2.23
N HIS A 90 -13.66 6.51 2.86
CA HIS A 90 -13.58 7.80 2.18
C HIS A 90 -12.56 8.65 2.94
N PRO A 91 -11.25 8.32 2.85
CA PRO A 91 -10.19 9.09 3.51
C PRO A 91 -10.25 10.54 3.07
N GLN A 92 -10.43 11.43 4.04
CA GLN A 92 -10.51 12.88 3.84
C GLN A 92 -9.35 13.61 4.53
N LYS A 93 -8.79 13.04 5.61
CA LYS A 93 -7.63 13.60 6.31
C LYS A 93 -6.32 13.00 5.78
N GLU A 94 -5.21 13.69 6.02
CA GLU A 94 -3.88 13.25 5.54
C GLU A 94 -3.43 11.89 6.12
N ASP A 95 -3.85 11.58 7.35
CA ASP A 95 -3.53 10.32 8.04
C ASP A 95 -4.57 9.22 7.80
N ASP A 96 -5.72 9.56 7.19
CA ASP A 96 -6.69 8.57 6.78
C ASP A 96 -6.15 7.82 5.56
N TRP A 97 -6.54 6.55 5.42
CA TRP A 97 -6.03 5.71 4.34
C TRP A 97 -7.03 4.67 3.88
N CYS A 98 -6.76 4.14 2.69
CA CYS A 98 -7.54 3.05 2.12
C CYS A 98 -6.62 2.13 1.32
N HIS A 99 -6.89 0.82 1.37
CA HIS A 99 -6.07 -0.18 0.70
C HIS A 99 -6.07 -0.05 -0.83
N ARG A 100 -7.07 0.60 -1.41
CA ARG A 100 -7.09 0.90 -2.85
C ARG A 100 -5.86 1.71 -3.28
N GLY A 101 -5.33 2.57 -2.40
CA GLY A 101 -4.08 3.28 -2.66
C GLY A 101 -2.89 2.32 -2.79
N TYR A 102 -2.81 1.30 -1.94
CA TYR A 102 -1.74 0.28 -2.04
C TYR A 102 -1.86 -0.57 -3.31
N VAL A 103 -3.09 -0.89 -3.75
CA VAL A 103 -3.29 -1.57 -5.06
C VAL A 103 -2.76 -0.71 -6.20
N ALA A 104 -3.08 0.59 -6.22
CA ALA A 104 -2.58 1.53 -7.21
C ALA A 104 -1.04 1.62 -7.22
N ALA A 105 -0.43 1.73 -6.03
CA ALA A 105 1.03 1.72 -5.88
C ALA A 105 1.66 0.43 -6.41
N TRP A 106 1.13 -0.72 -6.02
CA TRP A 106 1.66 -2.02 -6.42
C TRP A 106 1.52 -2.28 -7.93
N LEU A 107 0.39 -1.91 -8.54
CA LEU A 107 0.21 -2.00 -10.00
C LEU A 107 1.20 -1.09 -10.74
N PHE A 108 1.45 0.11 -10.22
CA PHE A 108 2.43 1.02 -10.80
C PHE A 108 3.86 0.46 -10.69
N ASP A 109 4.25 -0.07 -9.54
CA ASP A 109 5.61 -0.62 -9.38
C ASP A 109 5.89 -1.77 -10.34
N ASN A 110 4.95 -2.71 -10.46
CA ASN A 110 5.12 -3.93 -11.23
C ASN A 110 4.89 -3.74 -12.74
N LEU A 111 3.91 -2.93 -13.13
CA LEU A 111 3.45 -2.83 -14.52
C LEU A 111 3.52 -1.42 -15.09
N LYS A 112 3.87 -0.42 -14.28
CA LYS A 112 3.80 1.01 -14.63
C LYS A 112 2.39 1.46 -15.01
N GLU A 113 1.37 0.73 -14.54
CA GLU A 113 -0.04 1.08 -14.72
C GLU A 113 -0.35 2.33 -13.88
N VAL A 114 -0.76 3.41 -14.54
CA VAL A 114 -1.11 4.66 -13.87
C VAL A 114 -2.55 4.57 -13.38
N VAL A 115 -2.69 4.34 -12.08
CA VAL A 115 -4.00 4.28 -11.41
C VAL A 115 -4.15 5.49 -10.49
N CYS A 116 -5.03 6.41 -10.86
CA CYS A 116 -5.35 7.60 -10.08
C CYS A 116 -6.64 7.42 -9.25
N GLU A 117 -6.84 8.25 -8.23
CA GLU A 117 -8.16 8.37 -7.59
C GLU A 117 -9.05 9.22 -8.50
N TRP A 118 -10.26 8.73 -8.78
CA TRP A 118 -11.24 9.44 -9.62
C TRP A 118 -11.57 10.84 -9.07
N GLY A 119 -11.49 11.85 -9.92
CA GLY A 119 -11.68 13.25 -9.58
C GLY A 119 -10.51 13.87 -8.80
N MET A 120 -9.41 13.14 -8.63
CA MET A 120 -8.18 13.56 -7.96
C MET A 120 -6.96 13.18 -8.81
N GLU A 121 -7.08 13.18 -10.13
CA GLU A 121 -6.04 12.71 -11.06
C GLU A 121 -4.74 13.51 -10.95
N GLN A 122 -4.83 14.77 -10.53
CA GLN A 122 -3.68 15.67 -10.32
C GLN A 122 -3.03 15.51 -8.94
N ALA A 123 -3.64 14.73 -8.02
CA ALA A 123 -3.16 14.57 -6.66
C ALA A 123 -2.08 13.48 -6.50
N GLY A 124 -1.76 12.77 -7.59
CA GLY A 124 -0.71 11.75 -7.64
C GLY A 124 -1.23 10.33 -7.88
N HIS A 125 -0.31 9.45 -8.29
CA HIS A 125 -0.53 8.02 -8.54
C HIS A 125 0.62 7.20 -7.95
N GLY A 126 0.57 5.87 -8.11
CA GLY A 126 1.60 4.99 -7.55
C GLY A 126 1.71 5.18 -6.04
N TRP A 127 2.92 5.30 -5.50
CA TRP A 127 3.13 5.60 -4.08
C TRP A 127 2.77 7.03 -3.68
N GLN A 128 2.57 7.95 -4.62
CA GLN A 128 2.06 9.30 -4.32
C GLN A 128 0.53 9.36 -4.26
N HIS A 129 -0.16 8.23 -4.47
CA HIS A 129 -1.61 8.16 -4.53
C HIS A 129 -2.26 8.78 -3.27
N PRO A 130 -3.27 9.66 -3.40
CA PRO A 130 -3.81 10.46 -2.30
C PRO A 130 -4.52 9.64 -1.20
N LYS A 131 -4.70 8.33 -1.42
CA LYS A 131 -5.31 7.40 -0.44
C LYS A 131 -4.30 6.52 0.30
N ILE A 132 -3.01 6.71 0.05
CA ILE A 132 -1.92 6.17 0.87
C ILE A 132 -1.67 7.16 2.02
N PRO A 133 -1.44 6.72 3.27
CA PRO A 133 -1.05 7.63 4.35
C PRO A 133 0.20 8.41 3.99
N LYS A 134 0.29 9.69 4.36
CA LYS A 134 1.43 10.55 4.02
C LYS A 134 2.79 9.95 4.40
N GLN A 135 2.89 9.29 5.55
CA GLN A 135 4.11 8.64 6.02
C GLN A 135 4.59 7.46 5.14
N PHE A 136 3.74 6.95 4.25
CA PHE A 136 4.08 5.88 3.31
C PHE A 136 4.07 6.34 1.86
N ARG A 137 3.81 7.62 1.58
CA ARG A 137 3.96 8.14 0.23
C ARG A 137 5.44 8.34 -0.07
N THR A 138 5.98 7.59 -1.03
CA THR A 138 7.33 7.82 -1.53
C THR A 138 7.24 8.83 -2.67
N PHE A 139 7.91 9.97 -2.50
CA PHE A 139 7.96 11.02 -3.52
C PHE A 139 9.08 10.78 -4.53
N GLU A 140 10.04 9.91 -4.21
CA GLU A 140 11.17 9.50 -5.06
C GLU A 140 11.48 8.02 -4.79
N VAL A 141 12.13 7.34 -5.73
CA VAL A 141 12.64 5.96 -5.53
C VAL A 141 13.48 5.99 -4.25
N ALA A 142 13.09 5.19 -3.26
CA ALA A 142 13.80 5.07 -1.99
C ALA A 142 15.29 4.79 -2.26
N GLU A 143 16.13 5.82 -2.10
CA GLU A 143 17.57 5.63 -2.24
C GLU A 143 18.04 4.62 -1.19
N PRO A 144 18.90 3.67 -1.56
CA PRO A 144 19.38 2.69 -0.61
C PRO A 144 20.10 3.38 0.55
N ILE A 145 19.59 3.22 1.76
CA ILE A 145 20.20 3.85 2.93
C ILE A 145 21.56 3.22 3.23
N ASN A 146 22.51 4.05 3.64
CA ASN A 146 23.83 3.59 4.05
C ASN A 146 23.79 3.12 5.50
N VAL A 147 23.57 1.83 5.71
CA VAL A 147 23.57 1.20 7.04
C VAL A 147 24.96 0.78 7.51
N THR A 148 25.97 0.76 6.64
CA THR A 148 27.30 0.20 6.94
C THR A 148 27.93 0.75 8.23
N PRO A 149 27.80 2.05 8.58
CA PRO A 149 28.34 2.57 9.85
C PRO A 149 27.64 2.03 11.09
N TYR A 150 26.42 1.53 10.96
CA TYR A 150 25.55 1.12 12.05
C TYR A 150 25.45 -0.40 12.22
N ILE A 151 25.97 -1.21 11.30
CA ILE A 151 25.89 -2.68 11.41
C ILE A 151 26.54 -3.13 12.73
N GLY A 152 25.75 -3.81 13.57
CA GLY A 152 26.14 -4.23 14.92
C GLY A 152 25.89 -3.19 16.02
N ALA A 153 25.42 -1.99 15.69
CA ALA A 153 25.02 -0.99 16.69
C ALA A 153 23.84 -1.51 17.49
N THR A 154 23.84 -1.22 18.79
CA THR A 154 22.77 -1.62 19.70
C THR A 154 22.06 -0.42 20.33
N VAL A 155 20.79 -0.60 20.68
CA VAL A 155 20.03 0.34 21.51
C VAL A 155 19.11 -0.43 22.45
N GLU A 156 18.93 0.09 23.66
CA GLU A 156 17.93 -0.39 24.60
C GLU A 156 16.58 0.29 24.32
N HIS A 157 15.53 -0.51 24.15
CA HIS A 157 14.17 0.00 23.99
C HIS A 157 13.16 -0.96 24.61
N ASN A 158 12.40 -0.49 25.61
CA ASN A 158 11.43 -1.28 26.37
C ASN A 158 12.04 -2.55 26.99
N ASP A 159 13.18 -2.39 27.67
CA ASP A 159 13.93 -3.49 28.32
C ASP A 159 14.40 -4.59 27.35
N GLU A 160 14.47 -4.28 26.05
CA GLU A 160 15.01 -5.15 25.02
C GLU A 160 16.16 -4.47 24.28
N THR A 161 17.24 -5.20 24.07
CA THR A 161 18.36 -4.78 23.23
C THR A 161 18.03 -5.05 21.76
N TRP A 162 18.01 -4.01 20.95
CA TRP A 162 17.87 -4.11 19.50
C TRP A 162 19.21 -3.90 18.82
N THR A 163 19.55 -4.72 17.83
CA THR A 163 20.80 -4.67 17.06
C THR A 163 20.51 -4.43 15.59
N VAL A 164 21.26 -3.54 14.96
CA VAL A 164 21.20 -3.33 13.50
C VAL A 164 21.90 -4.47 12.78
N LEU A 165 21.18 -5.15 11.88
CA LEU A 165 21.69 -6.30 11.13
C LEU A 165 22.22 -5.87 9.77
N ASP A 166 21.35 -5.34 8.92
CA ASP A 166 21.68 -4.93 7.54
C ASP A 166 20.58 -4.00 6.98
N ARG A 167 20.68 -3.63 5.72
CA ARG A 167 19.63 -2.95 4.95
C ARG A 167 18.63 -3.99 4.45
N SER A 168 17.35 -3.61 4.38
CA SER A 168 16.35 -4.45 3.73
C SER A 168 16.54 -4.47 2.21
N GLU A 169 16.53 -5.67 1.62
CA GLU A 169 16.49 -5.83 0.16
C GLU A 169 15.10 -5.47 -0.41
N THR A 170 14.05 -5.64 0.40
CA THR A 170 12.66 -5.34 0.02
C THR A 170 12.34 -3.85 0.17
N TYR A 171 12.90 -3.18 1.17
CA TYR A 171 12.68 -1.77 1.47
C TYR A 171 14.03 -1.05 1.53
N PRO A 172 14.58 -0.61 0.38
CA PRO A 172 15.96 -0.10 0.31
C PRO A 172 16.21 1.13 1.20
N ASP A 173 15.17 1.86 1.60
CA ASP A 173 15.23 2.99 2.54
C ASP A 173 15.19 2.59 4.04
N GLN A 174 15.19 1.29 4.35
CA GLN A 174 15.01 0.79 5.71
C GLN A 174 16.13 -0.16 6.15
N ALA A 175 16.48 -0.05 7.43
CA ALA A 175 17.41 -0.94 8.11
C ALA A 175 16.62 -2.03 8.86
N ILE A 176 17.17 -3.24 8.88
CA ILE A 176 16.69 -4.37 9.67
C ILE A 176 17.33 -4.29 11.05
N ILE A 177 16.50 -4.29 12.08
CA ILE A 177 16.92 -4.43 13.48
C ILE A 177 16.34 -5.70 14.09
N SER A 178 17.05 -6.31 15.03
CA SER A 178 16.58 -7.50 15.75
C SER A 178 16.95 -7.48 17.23
N ASN A 179 16.06 -8.03 18.06
CA ASN A 179 16.32 -8.34 19.47
C ASN A 179 16.57 -9.85 19.71
N GLY A 180 16.80 -10.61 18.63
CA GLY A 180 16.97 -12.06 18.65
C GLY A 180 15.67 -12.87 18.69
N LYS A 181 14.53 -12.24 18.99
CA LYS A 181 13.18 -12.85 18.96
C LYS A 181 12.30 -12.32 17.84
N ASP A 182 12.48 -11.05 17.49
CA ASP A 182 11.70 -10.29 16.52
C ASP A 182 12.65 -9.53 15.58
N GLN A 183 12.14 -9.18 14.39
CA GLN A 183 12.81 -8.33 13.42
C GLN A 183 11.90 -7.19 13.00
N ARG A 184 12.47 -5.99 12.88
CA ARG A 184 11.75 -4.79 12.49
C ARG A 184 12.51 -4.00 11.46
N TYR A 185 11.75 -3.24 10.69
CA TYR A 185 12.29 -2.32 9.69
C TYR A 185 12.15 -0.89 10.22
N ILE A 186 13.24 -0.13 10.17
CA ILE A 186 13.28 1.25 10.63
C ILE A 186 13.86 2.15 9.53
N SER A 187 13.34 3.37 9.41
CA SER A 187 13.84 4.34 8.43
C SER A 187 15.22 4.89 8.82
N GLU A 188 15.93 5.50 7.86
CA GLU A 188 17.22 6.14 8.09
C GLU A 188 17.19 7.18 9.21
N ALA A 189 16.10 7.96 9.30
CA ALA A 189 15.93 8.97 10.34
C ALA A 189 15.85 8.34 11.74
N VAL A 190 15.17 7.20 11.87
CA VAL A 190 15.09 6.47 13.14
C VAL A 190 16.44 5.82 13.48
N LEU A 191 17.13 5.26 12.48
CA LEU A 191 18.47 4.70 12.63
C LEU A 191 19.46 5.74 13.18
N LYS A 192 19.61 6.88 12.49
CA LYS A 192 20.50 7.99 12.88
C LYS A 192 20.15 8.59 14.24
N LYS A 193 18.87 8.57 14.62
CA LYS A 193 18.39 9.14 15.89
C LYS A 193 18.61 8.21 17.08
N ARG A 194 18.47 6.90 16.89
CA ARG A 194 18.44 5.92 18.00
C ARG A 194 19.73 5.12 18.15
N PHE A 195 20.48 4.94 17.08
CA PHE A 195 21.69 4.13 17.08
C PHE A 195 22.91 5.02 16.86
N ASN A 196 23.99 4.72 17.57
CA ASN A 196 25.28 5.35 17.32
C ASN A 196 26.05 4.50 16.30
N PRO A 197 26.76 5.12 15.34
CA PRO A 197 27.69 4.39 14.47
C PRO A 197 28.73 3.63 15.29
N VAL A 198 29.09 2.43 14.84
CA VAL A 198 30.08 1.55 15.47
C VAL A 198 31.47 1.69 14.83
N ARG A 199 31.59 2.53 13.80
CA ARG A 199 32.83 2.86 13.08
C ARG A 199 32.97 4.36 12.89
#